data_AF-A0A389MUG7-F1
#
_entry.id   AF-A0A389MUG7-F1
#
_cell.length_a   1.000
_cell.length_b   1.000
_cell.length_c   1.000
_cell.angle_alpha   90.00
_cell.angle_beta   90.00
_cell.angle_gamma   90.00
#
_symmetry.space_group_name_H-M   'P 1'
#
loop_
_entity.id
_entity.type
_entity.pdbx_description
1 polymer ?
#
loop_
_entity_poly.entity_id
_entity_poly.type
_entity_poly.pdbx_seq_one_letter_code
_entity_poly.pdbx_strand_id
1 'polypeptide(L)'
;MLICAMERELIEDINSGNSGSVSSLSMLSALWIADLYEVMRVMHTNERNHILEHTVRTDRLYRKIENLRIALCKHEIAKDAKIKGSIAFKAFGDRDADQTYIYDKSDGLRSHIMPCGISLRGSLCWQAVDGRTSESEWLERRYLADEFLLAYQASQMPASAEP
;
A
#
# COMPACT_ATOMS: atom_id res chain seq x y z
N MET A 1 -9.07 -15.40 -5.17
CA MET A 1 -9.07 -16.70 -4.46
C MET A 1 -7.69 -17.35 -4.42
N LEU A 2 -6.98 -17.49 -5.56
CA LEU A 2 -5.64 -18.11 -5.62
C LEU A 2 -4.57 -17.41 -4.75
N ILE A 3 -4.53 -16.07 -4.75
CA ILE A 3 -3.48 -15.31 -4.05
C ILE A 3 -3.64 -15.36 -2.51
N CYS A 4 -4.84 -15.65 -2.01
CA CYS A 4 -5.05 -15.86 -0.56
C CYS A 4 -4.56 -17.24 -0.10
N ALA A 5 -4.48 -18.23 -1.00
CA ALA A 5 -3.98 -19.55 -0.66
C ALA A 5 -2.46 -19.53 -0.46
N MET A 6 -1.72 -18.90 -1.38
CA MET A 6 -0.28 -18.72 -1.27
C MET A 6 0.13 -17.88 -0.06
N GLU A 7 -0.62 -16.81 0.25
CA GLU A 7 -0.34 -16.00 1.45
C GLU A 7 -0.51 -16.83 2.73
N ARG A 8 -1.52 -17.72 2.81
CA ARG A 8 -1.70 -18.63 3.96
C ARG A 8 -0.58 -19.65 4.10
N GLU A 9 -0.18 -20.28 3.00
CA GLU A 9 0.93 -21.24 2.98
C GLU A 9 2.23 -20.57 3.43
N LEU A 10 2.52 -19.37 2.93
CA LEU A 10 3.68 -18.59 3.36
C LEU A 10 3.60 -18.22 4.84
N ILE A 11 2.42 -17.87 5.38
CA ILE A 11 2.25 -17.58 6.81
C ILE A 11 2.48 -18.82 7.68
N GLU A 12 1.99 -19.98 7.25
CA GLU A 12 2.25 -21.26 7.93
C GLU A 12 3.75 -21.56 7.98
N ASP A 13 4.46 -21.29 6.88
CA ASP A 13 5.93 -21.36 6.81
C ASP A 13 6.62 -20.32 7.71
N ILE A 14 6.11 -19.08 7.80
CA ILE A 14 6.63 -18.05 8.71
C ILE A 14 6.47 -18.51 10.17
N ASN A 15 5.29 -19.00 10.53
CA ASN A 15 4.98 -19.47 11.89
C ASN A 15 5.80 -20.70 12.28
N SER A 16 6.22 -21.52 11.31
CA SER A 16 7.13 -22.65 11.52
C SER A 16 8.61 -22.26 11.55
N GLY A 17 8.94 -20.97 11.41
CA GLY A 17 10.29 -20.43 11.55
C GLY A 17 11.10 -20.37 10.25
N ASN A 18 10.49 -20.57 9.08
CA ASN A 18 11.17 -20.45 7.81
C ASN A 18 11.29 -18.97 7.39
N SER A 19 12.47 -18.36 7.56
CA SER A 19 12.68 -16.94 7.24
C SER A 19 12.56 -16.61 5.74
N GLY A 20 12.65 -17.60 4.83
CA GLY A 20 12.54 -17.40 3.39
C GLY A 20 11.14 -17.03 2.91
N SER A 21 10.10 -17.41 3.66
CA SER A 21 8.70 -17.15 3.31
C SER A 21 8.29 -15.69 3.54
N VAL A 22 8.88 -15.00 4.53
CA VAL A 22 8.64 -13.55 4.78
C VAL A 22 9.11 -12.71 3.59
N SER A 23 10.31 -12.97 3.09
CA SER A 23 10.89 -12.24 1.94
C SER A 23 10.07 -12.45 0.67
N SER A 24 9.62 -13.69 0.44
CA SER A 24 8.78 -14.06 -0.70
C SER A 24 7.42 -13.38 -0.62
N LEU A 25 6.78 -13.41 0.55
CA LEU A 25 5.51 -12.73 0.80
C LEU A 25 5.63 -11.22 0.57
N SER A 26 6.71 -10.61 1.05
CA SER A 26 6.97 -9.18 0.87
C SER A 26 7.14 -8.79 -0.60
N MET A 27 7.95 -9.54 -1.35
CA MET A 27 8.17 -9.31 -2.77
C MET A 27 6.88 -9.47 -3.58
N LEU A 28 6.15 -10.58 -3.40
CA LEU A 28 4.90 -10.84 -4.12
C LEU A 28 3.83 -9.79 -3.80
N SER A 29 3.76 -9.37 -2.54
CA SER A 29 2.82 -8.32 -2.12
C SER A 29 3.16 -6.96 -2.72
N ALA A 30 4.45 -6.62 -2.83
CA ALA A 30 4.88 -5.37 -3.47
C ALA A 30 4.57 -5.37 -4.97
N LEU A 31 4.81 -6.49 -5.67
CA LEU A 31 4.42 -6.66 -7.08
C LEU A 31 2.91 -6.51 -7.27
N TRP A 32 2.13 -7.14 -6.39
CA TRP A 32 0.67 -7.03 -6.43
C TRP A 32 0.17 -5.59 -6.25
N ILE A 33 0.77 -4.82 -5.35
CA ILE A 33 0.45 -3.39 -5.18
C ILE A 33 0.81 -2.59 -6.44
N ALA A 34 1.95 -2.89 -7.07
CA ALA A 34 2.37 -2.21 -8.30
C ALA A 34 1.40 -2.47 -9.46
N ASP A 35 0.97 -3.72 -9.65
CA ASP A 35 0.00 -4.07 -10.69
C ASP A 35 -1.38 -3.49 -10.40
N LEU A 36 -1.83 -3.57 -9.14
CA LEU A 36 -3.11 -3.02 -8.72
C LEU A 36 -3.17 -1.50 -8.92
N TYR A 37 -2.08 -0.79 -8.67
CA TYR A 37 -2.00 0.64 -8.92
C TYR A 37 -2.32 0.99 -10.38
N GLU A 38 -1.80 0.22 -11.35
CA GLU A 38 -2.06 0.49 -12.76
C GLU A 38 -3.53 0.25 -13.13
N VAL A 39 -4.13 -0.82 -12.60
CA VAL A 39 -5.57 -1.08 -12.78
C VAL A 39 -6.41 0.07 -12.21
N MET A 40 -6.12 0.47 -10.97
CA MET A 40 -6.85 1.55 -10.29
C MET A 40 -6.62 2.90 -10.98
N ARG A 41 -5.42 3.16 -11.52
CA ARG A 41 -5.12 4.39 -12.28
C ARG A 41 -5.99 4.48 -13.54
N VAL A 42 -6.15 3.37 -14.26
CA VAL A 42 -7.03 3.32 -15.45
C VAL A 42 -8.48 3.55 -15.05
N MET A 43 -8.97 2.86 -14.01
CA MET A 43 -10.34 3.06 -13.50
C MET A 43 -10.58 4.52 -13.10
N HIS A 44 -9.68 5.11 -12.32
CA HIS A 44 -9.77 6.50 -11.87
C HIS A 44 -9.71 7.51 -13.03
N THR A 45 -8.90 7.23 -14.05
CA THR A 45 -8.84 8.06 -15.26
C THR A 45 -10.16 8.01 -16.02
N ASN A 46 -10.78 6.82 -16.12
CA ASN A 46 -12.07 6.65 -16.77
C ASN A 46 -13.19 7.35 -16.00
N GLU A 47 -13.19 7.30 -14.66
CA GLU A 47 -14.13 8.06 -13.81
C GLU A 47 -13.98 9.57 -14.02
N ARG A 48 -12.74 10.09 -14.07
CA ARG A 48 -12.46 11.51 -14.34
C ARG A 48 -12.90 11.96 -15.74
N ASN A 49 -12.83 11.06 -16.72
CA ASN A 49 -13.28 11.30 -18.08
C ASN A 49 -14.80 11.04 -18.26
N HIS A 50 -15.54 10.81 -17.16
CA HIS A 50 -16.97 10.50 -17.17
C HIS A 50 -17.36 9.26 -18.00
N ILE A 51 -16.42 8.32 -18.20
CA ILE A 51 -16.66 7.03 -18.86
C ILE A 51 -17.30 6.05 -17.88
N LEU A 52 -16.86 6.11 -16.62
CA LEU A 52 -17.42 5.34 -15.51
C LEU A 52 -17.99 6.29 -14.47
N GLU A 53 -18.94 5.81 -13.68
CA GLU A 53 -19.48 6.57 -12.56
C GLU A 53 -18.40 6.73 -11.47
N HIS A 54 -18.17 7.98 -11.06
CA HIS A 54 -17.19 8.28 -10.02
C HIS A 54 -17.74 7.85 -8.66
N THR A 55 -17.04 6.93 -8.00
CA THR A 55 -17.35 6.59 -6.61
C THR A 55 -16.30 7.12 -5.64
N VAL A 56 -16.74 7.69 -4.52
CA VAL A 56 -15.83 8.13 -3.43
C VAL A 56 -14.94 6.99 -2.94
N ARG A 57 -15.43 5.74 -3.05
CA ARG A 57 -14.70 4.54 -2.68
C ARG A 57 -13.50 4.29 -3.60
N THR A 58 -13.69 4.35 -4.93
CA THR A 58 -12.59 4.17 -5.90
C THR A 58 -11.50 5.21 -5.69
N ASP A 59 -11.86 6.50 -5.53
CA ASP A 59 -10.89 7.58 -5.32
C ASP A 59 -10.10 7.39 -4.01
N ARG A 60 -10.78 7.02 -2.91
CA ARG A 60 -10.10 6.77 -1.63
C ARG A 60 -9.14 5.58 -1.73
N LEU A 61 -9.57 4.49 -2.35
CA LEU A 61 -8.75 3.29 -2.54
C LEU A 61 -7.54 3.59 -3.44
N TYR A 62 -7.76 4.32 -4.55
CA TYR A 62 -6.69 4.74 -5.45
C TYR A 62 -5.61 5.55 -4.72
N ARG A 63 -5.98 6.53 -3.90
CA ARG A 63 -5.01 7.32 -3.12
C ARG A 63 -4.20 6.48 -2.13
N LYS A 64 -4.82 5.50 -1.47
CA LYS A 64 -4.11 4.57 -0.57
C LYS A 64 -3.07 3.75 -1.33
N ILE A 65 -3.44 3.23 -2.49
CA ILE A 65 -2.55 2.41 -3.33
C ILE A 65 -1.44 3.28 -3.95
N GLU A 66 -1.75 4.50 -4.39
CA GLU A 66 -0.76 5.48 -4.86
C GLU A 66 0.32 5.71 -3.79
N ASN A 67 -0.09 5.93 -2.54
CA ASN A 67 0.85 6.18 -1.45
C ASN A 67 1.79 4.98 -1.21
N LEU A 68 1.25 3.76 -1.22
CA LEU A 68 2.04 2.54 -1.06
C LEU A 68 2.98 2.28 -2.24
N ARG A 69 2.51 2.47 -3.47
CA ARG A 69 3.28 2.18 -4.69
C ARG A 69 4.54 3.02 -4.77
N ILE A 70 4.49 4.30 -4.38
CA ILE A 70 5.68 5.15 -4.36
C ILE A 70 6.68 4.65 -3.31
N ALA A 71 6.22 4.36 -2.09
CA ALA A 71 7.10 3.85 -1.03
C ALA A 71 7.72 2.49 -1.37
N LEU A 72 6.96 1.57 -1.96
CA LEU A 72 7.42 0.22 -2.28
C LEU A 72 8.31 0.15 -3.52
N CYS A 73 8.00 0.91 -4.58
CA CYS A 73 8.71 0.79 -5.85
C CYS A 73 9.82 1.82 -6.04
N LYS A 74 9.75 2.96 -5.35
CA LYS A 74 10.75 4.04 -5.47
C LYS A 74 11.52 4.31 -4.19
N HIS A 75 11.09 3.73 -3.06
CA HIS A 75 11.64 4.04 -1.74
C HIS A 75 11.60 5.55 -1.44
N GLU A 76 10.54 6.22 -1.86
CA GLU A 76 10.29 7.64 -1.62
C GLU A 76 8.96 7.81 -0.87
N ILE A 77 8.77 8.96 -0.22
CA ILE A 77 7.46 9.32 0.33
C ILE A 77 6.56 9.79 -0.82
N ALA A 78 5.32 9.32 -0.84
CA ALA A 78 4.36 9.77 -1.83
C ALA A 78 4.12 11.28 -1.74
N LYS A 79 4.15 11.96 -2.90
CA LYS A 79 4.02 13.42 -3.01
C LYS A 79 5.11 14.18 -2.24
N ASP A 80 6.32 13.64 -2.17
CA ASP A 80 7.47 14.27 -1.48
C ASP A 80 7.74 15.72 -1.88
N ALA A 81 7.46 16.10 -3.13
CA ALA A 81 7.55 17.47 -3.61
C ALA A 81 6.75 18.47 -2.75
N LYS A 82 5.65 18.00 -2.11
CA LYS A 82 4.78 18.79 -1.24
C LYS A 82 5.24 18.86 0.22
N ILE A 83 6.21 18.03 0.62
CA ILE A 83 6.77 18.06 1.97
C ILE A 83 7.51 19.38 2.17
N LYS A 84 7.23 20.08 3.27
CA LYS A 84 7.96 21.28 3.68
C LYS A 84 8.96 20.90 4.77
N GLY A 85 10.25 20.95 4.46
CA GLY A 85 11.32 20.59 5.40
C GLY A 85 11.63 19.09 5.43
N SER A 86 12.36 18.67 6.46
CA SER A 86 12.77 17.28 6.68
C SER A 86 11.81 16.57 7.65
N ILE A 87 11.56 15.28 7.43
CA ILE A 87 10.74 14.45 8.31
C ILE A 87 11.65 13.52 9.10
N ALA A 88 11.54 13.56 10.43
CA ALA A 88 12.24 12.64 11.32
C ALA A 88 11.41 11.35 11.50
N PHE A 89 12.03 10.22 11.19
CA PHE A 89 11.53 8.88 11.45
C PHE A 89 12.34 8.23 12.55
N LYS A 90 11.70 7.37 13.34
CA LYS A 90 12.39 6.47 14.24
C LYS A 90 12.46 5.09 13.60
N ALA A 91 13.64 4.48 13.61
CA ALA A 91 13.77 3.08 13.27
C ALA A 91 13.01 2.23 14.32
N PHE A 92 12.26 1.23 13.87
CA PHE A 92 11.65 0.23 14.75
C PHE A 92 12.48 -1.05 14.66
N GLY A 93 13.21 -1.41 15.73
CA GLY A 93 14.02 -2.64 15.78
C GLY A 93 14.96 -2.75 16.99
N ASP A 94 15.49 -3.97 17.21
CA ASP A 94 16.35 -4.37 18.34
C ASP A 94 17.84 -3.93 18.19
N ARG A 95 18.22 -3.43 17.02
CA ARG A 95 19.54 -2.83 16.79
C ARG A 95 19.37 -1.31 16.68
N ASP A 96 19.89 -0.61 17.67
CA ASP A 96 19.94 0.86 17.76
C ASP A 96 18.55 1.54 17.75
N ALA A 97 17.74 1.24 18.76
CA ALA A 97 16.42 1.82 19.01
C ALA A 97 16.34 3.37 19.13
N ASP A 98 17.47 4.08 19.02
CA ASP A 98 17.56 5.54 19.11
C ASP A 98 18.03 6.22 17.82
N GLN A 99 18.29 5.49 16.73
CA GLN A 99 18.72 6.13 15.50
C GLN A 99 17.53 6.83 14.81
N THR A 100 17.53 8.16 14.89
CA THR A 100 16.56 9.00 14.17
C THR A 100 17.01 9.13 12.72
N TYR A 101 16.23 8.55 11.81
CA TYR A 101 16.43 8.69 10.37
C TYR A 101 15.75 9.98 9.91
N ILE A 102 16.49 10.87 9.23
CA ILE A 102 15.93 12.11 8.70
C ILE A 102 15.73 11.95 7.20
N TYR A 103 14.49 12.03 6.75
CA TYR A 103 14.16 12.11 5.33
C TYR A 103 14.17 13.58 4.90
N ASP A 104 15.12 13.93 4.03
CA ASP A 104 15.18 15.23 3.38
C ASP A 104 14.93 15.06 1.87
N LYS A 105 13.93 15.76 1.34
CA LYS A 105 13.60 15.70 -0.09
C LYS A 105 14.68 16.29 -1.00
N SER A 106 15.56 17.12 -0.45
CA SER A 106 16.69 17.72 -1.17
C SER A 106 17.91 16.80 -1.25
N ASP A 107 17.93 15.73 -0.45
CA ASP A 107 18.96 14.70 -0.52
C ASP A 107 18.69 13.76 -1.71
N GLY A 108 19.66 13.66 -2.62
CA GLY A 108 19.61 12.77 -3.78
C GLY A 108 19.79 11.29 -3.43
N LEU A 109 20.26 10.99 -2.22
CA LEU A 109 20.42 9.63 -1.67
C LEU A 109 19.31 9.28 -0.67
N ARG A 110 18.28 10.12 -0.53
CA ARG A 110 17.15 9.86 0.35
C ARG A 110 16.50 8.53 0.01
N SER A 111 16.17 7.76 1.03
CA SER A 111 15.42 6.51 0.89
C SER A 111 14.50 6.33 2.09
N HIS A 112 13.20 6.34 1.83
CA HIS A 112 12.22 6.01 2.84
C HIS A 112 12.11 4.49 2.97
N ILE A 113 12.68 3.96 4.04
CA ILE A 113 12.41 2.59 4.47
C ILE A 113 11.07 2.58 5.19
N MET A 114 10.05 2.15 4.47
CA MET A 114 8.68 2.08 4.99
C MET A 114 8.57 0.99 6.06
N PRO A 115 8.08 1.30 7.28
CA PRO A 115 7.80 0.29 8.29
C PRO A 115 6.81 -0.75 7.75
N CYS A 116 7.11 -2.02 7.97
CA CYS A 116 6.26 -3.15 7.58
C CYS A 116 6.09 -4.13 8.75
N GLY A 117 5.05 -4.94 8.69
CA GLY A 117 4.75 -5.95 9.70
C GLY A 117 3.69 -6.93 9.23
N ILE A 118 3.37 -7.90 10.07
CA ILE A 118 2.31 -8.88 9.82
C ILE A 118 1.11 -8.57 10.73
N SER A 119 -0.09 -8.50 10.16
CA SER A 119 -1.33 -8.27 10.91
C SER A 119 -1.68 -9.47 11.79
N LEU A 120 -2.61 -9.29 12.72
CA LEU A 120 -3.22 -10.40 13.46
C LEU A 120 -3.91 -11.44 12.55
N ARG A 121 -4.28 -11.05 11.31
CA ARG A 121 -4.87 -11.95 10.30
C ARG A 121 -3.80 -12.65 9.45
N GLY A 122 -2.53 -12.43 9.76
CA GLY A 122 -1.38 -12.95 9.04
C GLY A 122 -1.04 -12.18 7.76
N SER A 123 -1.69 -11.07 7.44
CA SER A 123 -1.45 -10.37 6.18
C SER A 123 -0.35 -9.31 6.32
N LEU A 124 0.41 -9.09 5.26
CA LEU A 124 1.43 -8.06 5.24
C LEU A 124 0.82 -6.66 5.37
N CYS A 125 1.42 -5.85 6.21
CA CYS A 125 1.02 -4.48 6.51
C CYS A 125 2.18 -3.52 6.28
N TRP A 126 1.84 -2.29 5.88
CA TRP A 126 2.79 -1.21 5.72
C TRP A 126 2.26 0.09 6.31
N GLN A 127 3.16 0.93 6.83
CA GLN A 127 2.82 2.26 7.29
C GLN A 127 3.06 3.28 6.16
N ALA A 128 2.01 3.61 5.41
CA ALA A 128 2.09 4.61 4.35
C ALA A 128 2.05 6.03 4.93
N VAL A 129 2.76 6.97 4.29
CA VAL A 129 2.77 8.39 4.64
C VAL A 129 2.34 9.22 3.43
N ASP A 130 1.40 10.15 3.62
CA ASP A 130 1.04 11.13 2.59
C ASP A 130 1.85 12.43 2.80
N GLY A 131 2.76 12.74 1.87
CA GLY A 131 3.58 13.94 1.93
C GLY A 131 2.81 15.27 1.85
N ARG A 132 1.51 15.26 1.49
CA ARG A 132 0.65 16.44 1.49
C ARG A 132 0.08 16.75 2.87
N THR A 133 -0.42 15.74 3.58
CA THR A 133 -1.07 15.92 4.90
C THR A 133 -0.12 15.64 6.06
N SER A 134 1.01 14.98 5.79
CA SER A 134 1.92 14.40 6.80
C SER A 134 1.23 13.36 7.71
N GLU A 135 0.07 12.85 7.30
CA GLU A 135 -0.61 11.77 8.00
C GLU A 135 -0.02 10.42 7.59
N SER A 136 0.02 9.49 8.55
CA SER A 136 0.41 8.11 8.31
C SER A 136 -0.74 7.15 8.61
N GLU A 137 -0.91 6.12 7.78
CA GLU A 137 -1.92 5.08 7.96
C GLU A 137 -1.29 3.69 7.78
N TRP A 138 -1.67 2.74 8.64
CA TRP A 138 -1.35 1.33 8.45
C TRP A 138 -2.31 0.71 7.45
N LEU A 139 -1.76 0.13 6.38
CA LEU A 139 -2.51 -0.50 5.31
C LEU A 139 -2.16 -1.99 5.23
N GLU A 140 -3.19 -2.82 5.37
CA GLU A 140 -3.08 -4.28 5.26
C GLU A 140 -3.36 -4.73 3.82
N ARG A 141 -2.50 -5.58 3.26
CA ARG A 141 -2.62 -6.11 1.89
C ARG A 141 -3.98 -6.77 1.65
N ARG A 142 -4.42 -7.63 2.58
CA ARG A 142 -5.71 -8.33 2.46
C ARG A 142 -6.90 -7.37 2.53
N TYR A 143 -6.85 -6.36 3.39
CA TYR A 143 -7.87 -5.32 3.43
C TYR A 143 -7.98 -4.56 2.10
N LEU A 144 -6.85 -4.22 1.47
CA LEU A 144 -6.85 -3.56 0.17
C LEU A 144 -7.44 -4.45 -0.94
N ALA A 145 -7.17 -5.75 -0.89
CA ALA A 145 -7.76 -6.71 -1.82
C ALA A 145 -9.28 -6.82 -1.65
N ASP A 146 -9.76 -6.87 -0.41
CA ASP A 146 -11.19 -6.90 -0.09
C ASP A 146 -11.89 -5.61 -0.59
N GLU A 147 -11.31 -4.43 -0.32
CA GLU A 147 -11.85 -3.15 -0.81
C GLU A 147 -11.83 -3.03 -2.34
N PHE A 148 -10.79 -3.54 -3.01
CA PHE A 148 -10.74 -3.56 -4.46
C PHE A 148 -11.84 -4.43 -5.05
N LEU A 149 -12.07 -5.62 -4.50
CA LEU A 149 -13.14 -6.50 -4.99
C LEU A 149 -14.52 -5.86 -4.82
N LEU A 150 -14.76 -5.16 -3.71
CA LEU A 150 -16.00 -4.43 -3.48
C LEU A 150 -16.17 -3.28 -4.48
N ALA A 151 -15.11 -2.51 -4.73
CA ALA A 151 -15.14 -1.41 -5.72
C ALA A 151 -15.38 -1.95 -7.15
N TYR A 152 -14.71 -3.05 -7.51
CA TYR A 152 -14.90 -3.69 -8.81
C TYR A 152 -16.32 -4.23 -8.98
N GLN A 153 -16.87 -4.91 -7.97
CA GLN A 153 -18.27 -5.39 -8.02
C GLN A 153 -19.27 -4.25 -8.18
N ALA A 154 -19.08 -3.15 -7.46
CA ALA A 154 -19.93 -1.96 -7.60
C ALA A 154 -19.87 -1.39 -9.03
N SER A 155 -18.70 -1.39 -9.68
CA SER A 155 -18.58 -0.90 -11.06
C SER A 155 -19.23 -1.80 -12.12
N GLN A 156 -19.58 -3.05 -11.77
CA GLN A 156 -20.23 -4.00 -12.68
C GLN A 156 -21.76 -3.97 -12.57
N MET A 157 -22.33 -3.37 -11.51
CA MET A 157 -23.77 -3.26 -11.36
C MET A 157 -24.26 -2.06 -12.18
N PRO A 158 -25.19 -2.25 -13.14
CA PRO A 158 -25.79 -1.12 -13.85
C PRO A 158 -26.60 -0.26 -12.88
N ALA A 159 -26.59 1.06 -13.07
CA ALA A 159 -27.29 2.05 -12.25
C ALA A 159 -28.84 1.89 -12.19
N SER A 160 -29.40 0.83 -12.78
CA SER A 160 -30.84 0.57 -12.90
C SER A 160 -31.32 -0.66 -12.13
N ALA A 161 -30.56 -1.14 -11.14
CA ALA A 161 -30.98 -2.24 -10.27
C ALA A 161 -31.34 -1.72 -8.86
N GLU A 162 -32.32 -0.82 -8.77
CA GLU A 162 -33.11 -0.65 -7.55
C GLU A 162 -34.44 -1.41 -7.73
N PRO A 163 -34.91 -2.18 -6.72
CA PRO A 163 -36.22 -2.84 -6.74
C PRO A 163 -37.38 -1.84 -6.65
#